data_AF-A0A3C0RCA7-F1
#
_entry.id   AF-A0A3C0RCA7-F1
#
_cell.length_a   1.000
_cell.length_b   1.000
_cell.length_c   1.000
_cell.angle_alpha   90.00
_cell.angle_beta   90.00
_cell.angle_gamma   90.00
#
_symmetry.space_group_name_H-M   'P 1'
#
loop_
_entity.id
_entity.type
_entity.pdbx_description
1 polymer ?
#
loop_
_entity_poly.entity_id
_entity_poly.type
_entity_poly.pdbx_seq_one_letter_code
_entity_poly.pdbx_strand_id
1 'polypeptide(L)'
;TLKTDANLMETMKGGWNVGVLKKDAHVSGFAGVKVKNKLKDGTLFAAQDMGGGSVVYLIDNPLFRLFWENGKLLFANALFMAGN
;
A
#
# COMPACT_ATOMS: atom_id res chain seq x y z
N THR A 1 -0.26 3.42 -7.37
CA THR A 1 -1.68 3.03 -7.51
C THR A 1 -2.56 4.26 -7.31
N LEU A 2 -3.76 4.28 -7.88
CA LEU A 2 -4.72 5.37 -7.69
C LEU A 2 -5.54 5.09 -6.43
N LYS A 3 -5.46 5.98 -5.44
CA LYS A 3 -6.27 5.90 -4.23
C LYS A 3 -7.60 6.61 -4.39
N THR A 4 -8.70 5.89 -4.15
CA THR A 4 -10.07 6.41 -4.30
C THR A 4 -10.83 6.55 -2.98
N ASP A 5 -10.27 6.08 -1.88
CA ASP A 5 -10.87 6.16 -0.54
C ASP A 5 -9.92 6.78 0.51
N ALA A 6 -10.38 6.84 1.76
CA ALA A 6 -9.63 7.38 2.89
C ALA A 6 -8.96 6.31 3.77
N ASN A 7 -9.00 5.03 3.36
CA ASN A 7 -8.56 3.92 4.20
C ASN A 7 -7.03 3.82 4.22
N LEU A 8 -6.45 3.74 5.40
CA LEU A 8 -5.04 3.45 5.59
C LEU A 8 -4.89 2.45 6.72
N MET A 9 -3.89 1.59 6.60
CA MET A 9 -3.47 0.75 7.70
C MET A 9 -2.52 1.53 8.59
N GLU A 10 -2.57 1.26 9.89
CA GLU A 10 -1.55 1.75 10.81
C GLU A 10 -0.20 1.10 10.50
N THR A 11 0.88 1.85 10.72
CA THR A 11 2.24 1.36 10.46
C THR A 11 2.59 0.23 11.42
N MET A 12 2.98 -0.93 10.90
CA MET A 12 3.30 -2.10 11.72
C MET A 12 4.68 -1.96 12.36
N LYS A 13 4.82 -2.40 13.61
CA LYS A 13 6.10 -2.37 14.36
C LYS A 13 7.01 -3.58 14.09
N GLY A 14 6.44 -4.71 13.71
CA GLY A 14 7.15 -5.98 13.51
C GLY A 14 7.08 -6.52 12.08
N GLY A 15 6.74 -5.68 11.10
CA GLY A 15 6.63 -6.06 9.71
C GLY A 15 7.13 -4.95 8.78
N TRP A 16 7.13 -5.24 7.49
CA TRP A 16 7.64 -4.39 6.44
C TRP A 16 6.55 -3.45 5.93
N ASN A 17 6.71 -2.14 6.13
CA ASN A 17 5.81 -1.12 5.59
C ASN A 17 6.38 -0.61 4.26
N VAL A 18 5.94 -1.20 3.15
CA VAL A 18 6.53 -1.02 1.82
C VAL A 18 5.99 0.23 1.10
N GLY A 19 4.73 0.59 1.35
CA GLY A 19 4.10 1.78 0.78
C GLY A 19 3.58 2.70 1.87
N VAL A 20 4.35 3.71 2.30
CA VAL A 20 3.97 4.62 3.39
C VAL A 20 3.64 6.00 2.85
N LEU A 21 2.48 6.54 3.25
CA LEU A 21 2.14 7.96 3.05
C LEU A 21 2.65 8.78 4.23
N LYS A 22 3.72 9.54 4.01
CA LYS A 22 4.24 10.50 5.00
C LYS A 22 3.39 11.78 4.98
N LYS A 23 3.40 12.51 6.10
CA LYS A 23 2.72 13.80 6.27
C LYS A 23 2.91 14.80 5.11
N ASP A 24 4.08 14.82 4.48
CA ASP A 24 4.45 15.72 3.37
C ASP A 24 4.60 14.99 2.03
N ALA A 25 3.99 13.81 1.89
CA ALA A 25 4.06 13.05 0.64
C ALA A 25 3.45 13.86 -0.52
N HIS A 26 4.18 13.92 -1.65
CA HIS A 26 3.71 14.55 -2.87
C HIS A 26 2.57 13.71 -3.47
N VAL A 27 1.33 14.17 -3.32
CA VAL A 27 0.15 13.52 -3.90
C VAL A 27 -0.22 14.26 -5.19
N SER A 28 0.03 13.63 -6.33
CA SER A 28 -0.52 14.10 -7.61
C SER A 28 -2.02 13.82 -7.66
N GLY A 29 -2.83 14.84 -8.00
CA GLY A 29 -4.29 14.75 -8.09
C GLY A 29 -5.03 15.59 -7.05
N PHE A 30 -6.33 15.37 -6.89
CA PHE A 30 -7.18 16.12 -5.96
C PHE A 30 -7.67 15.24 -4.81
N ALA A 31 -7.48 15.72 -3.58
CA ALA A 31 -8.03 15.10 -2.38
C ALA A 31 -8.67 16.18 -1.51
N GLY A 32 -9.90 15.93 -1.04
CA GLY A 32 -10.61 16.86 -0.17
C GLY A 32 -9.88 17.05 1.17
N VAL A 33 -9.99 18.24 1.76
CA VAL A 33 -9.26 18.63 2.98
C VAL A 33 -9.46 17.64 4.15
N LYS A 34 -10.69 17.14 4.34
CA LYS A 34 -11.01 16.14 5.37
C LYS A 34 -10.30 14.81 5.12
N VAL A 35 -10.23 14.37 3.86
CA VAL A 35 -9.57 13.11 3.47
C VAL A 35 -8.04 13.27 3.55
N LYS A 36 -7.49 14.41 3.14
CA LYS A 36 -6.05 14.70 3.29
C LYS A 36 -5.55 14.58 4.73
N ASN A 37 -6.38 14.92 5.72
CA ASN A 37 -6.01 14.75 7.13
C ASN A 37 -6.02 13.29 7.59
N LYS A 38 -6.85 12.44 6.98
CA LYS A 38 -6.88 11.00 7.24
C LYS A 38 -5.78 10.24 6.50
N LEU A 39 -5.32 10.78 5.37
CA LEU A 39 -4.29 10.17 4.53
C LEU A 39 -2.84 10.51 4.96
N LYS A 40 -2.62 10.71 6.26
CA LYS A 40 -1.30 11.04 6.82
C LYS A 40 -0.78 9.89 7.67
N ASP A 41 0.51 9.63 7.54
CA ASP A 41 1.29 8.75 8.41
C ASP A 41 0.73 7.32 8.51
N GLY A 42 0.30 6.77 7.37
CA GLY A 42 -0.27 5.43 7.27
C GLY A 42 0.31 4.61 6.11
N THR A 43 0.03 3.32 6.14
CA THR A 43 0.60 2.31 5.23
C THR A 43 -0.46 1.81 4.24
N LEU A 44 -0.07 1.75 2.98
CA LEU A 44 -0.84 1.25 1.82
C LEU A 44 -0.47 -0.19 1.43
N PHE A 45 0.80 -0.54 1.59
CA PHE A 45 1.31 -1.87 1.30
C PHE A 45 2.21 -2.32 2.43
N ALA A 46 1.99 -3.54 2.90
CA ALA A 46 2.81 -4.08 3.96
C ALA A 46 2.99 -5.59 3.81
N ALA A 47 4.08 -6.12 4.35
CA ALA A 47 4.31 -7.56 4.44
C ALA A 47 4.72 -7.90 5.87
N GLN A 48 4.30 -9.04 6.37
CA GLN A 48 4.75 -9.56 7.66
C GLN A 48 5.07 -11.03 7.54
N ASP A 49 6.13 -11.45 8.22
CA ASP A 49 6.44 -12.86 8.36
C ASP A 49 5.51 -13.47 9.41
N MET A 50 4.93 -14.63 9.10
CA MET A 50 4.01 -15.31 9.98
C MET A 50 4.16 -16.82 9.83
N GLY A 51 4.68 -17.45 10.90
CA GLY A 51 4.99 -18.88 10.88
C GLY A 51 6.09 -19.18 9.85
N GLY A 52 5.83 -20.16 8.97
CA GLY A 52 6.75 -20.54 7.90
C GLY A 52 6.52 -19.81 6.57
N GLY A 53 5.87 -18.66 6.57
CA GLY A 53 5.59 -17.89 5.36
C GLY A 53 5.30 -16.42 5.64
N SER A 54 4.68 -15.73 4.69
CA SER A 54 4.43 -14.28 4.74
C SER A 54 2.98 -13.93 4.45
N VAL A 55 2.48 -12.87 5.09
CA VAL A 55 1.20 -12.23 4.75
C VAL A 55 1.46 -10.87 4.12
N VAL A 56 0.97 -10.66 2.90
CA VAL A 56 1.07 -9.38 2.19
C VAL A 56 -0.28 -8.66 2.21
N TYR A 57 -0.28 -7.44 2.75
CA TYR A 57 -1.43 -6.55 2.83
C TYR A 57 -1.40 -5.53 1.69
N LEU A 58 -2.45 -5.54 0.87
CA LEU A 58 -2.70 -4.58 -0.21
C LEU A 58 -3.98 -3.81 0.12
N ILE A 59 -3.85 -2.62 0.71
CA ILE A 59 -5.00 -1.81 1.17
C ILE A 59 -5.79 -1.22 0.00
N ASP A 60 -5.15 -1.12 -1.16
CA ASP A 60 -5.78 -0.70 -2.40
C ASP A 60 -5.51 -1.73 -3.49
N ASN A 61 -6.33 -1.75 -4.54
CA ASN A 61 -6.19 -2.70 -5.63
C ASN A 61 -5.09 -2.22 -6.60
N PRO A 62 -3.90 -2.86 -6.65
CA PRO A 62 -2.83 -2.45 -7.56
C PRO A 62 -3.13 -2.79 -9.04
N LEU A 63 -4.17 -3.57 -9.32
CA LEU A 63 -4.59 -4.01 -10.65
C LEU A 63 -5.70 -3.13 -11.25
N PHE A 64 -6.34 -2.28 -10.45
CA PHE A 64 -7.47 -1.47 -10.92
C PHE A 64 -7.05 -0.44 -11.97
N ARG A 65 -7.84 -0.35 -13.05
CA ARG A 65 -7.63 0.41 -14.30
C ARG A 65 -6.44 0.02 -15.19
N LEU A 66 -5.72 -1.07 -14.93
CA LEU A 66 -4.69 -1.65 -15.83
C LEU A 66 -3.63 -0.65 -16.35
N PHE A 67 -3.52 0.54 -15.75
CA PHE A 67 -2.93 1.68 -16.44
C PHE A 67 -1.39 1.64 -16.39
N TRP A 68 -0.80 0.83 -15.49
CA TRP A 68 0.65 0.73 -15.27
C TRP A 68 1.07 -0.75 -15.13
N GLU A 69 1.94 -1.25 -16.02
CA GLU A 69 2.56 -2.60 -15.94
C GLU A 69 3.23 -2.87 -14.58
N ASN A 70 3.76 -1.82 -13.95
CA ASN A 70 4.38 -1.90 -12.62
C ASN A 70 3.42 -2.40 -11.53
N GLY A 71 2.10 -2.18 -11.67
CA GLY A 71 1.11 -2.71 -10.73
C GLY A 71 0.99 -4.24 -10.80
N LYS A 72 1.11 -4.81 -12.00
CA LYS A 72 1.13 -6.27 -12.20
C LYS A 72 2.41 -6.88 -11.64
N LEU A 73 3.55 -6.23 -11.84
CA LEU A 73 4.83 -6.69 -11.27
C LEU A 73 4.81 -6.67 -9.74
N LEU A 74 4.28 -5.62 -9.12
CA LEU A 74 4.11 -5.56 -7.66
C LEU A 74 3.25 -6.72 -7.15
N PHE A 75 2.12 -6.98 -7.80
CA PHE A 75 1.21 -8.07 -7.43
C PHE A 75 1.85 -9.45 -7.66
N ALA A 76 2.52 -9.67 -8.78
CA ALA A 76 3.20 -10.91 -9.08
C ALA A 76 4.33 -11.20 -8.09
N ASN A 77 5.12 -10.19 -7.72
CA ASN A 77 6.17 -10.34 -6.70
C ASN A 77 5.57 -10.68 -5.33
N ALA A 78 4.46 -10.05 -4.95
CA ALA A 78 3.75 -10.38 -3.72
C ALA A 78 3.26 -11.83 -3.70
N LEU A 79 2.82 -12.36 -4.85
CA LEU A 79 2.29 -13.71 -4.97
C LEU A 79 3.38 -14.80 -5.04
N PHE A 80 4.46 -14.54 -5.79
CA PHE A 80 5.44 -15.56 -6.15
C PHE A 80 6.80 -15.41 -5.44
N MET A 81 7.09 -14.25 -4.85
CA MET A 81 8.44 -13.94 -4.34
C MET A 81 8.50 -13.49 -2.88
N ALA A 82 7.39 -13.14 -2.23
CA ALA A 82 7.39 -12.51 -0.90
C ALA A 82 7.50 -13.48 0.30
N GLY A 83 7.43 -14.80 0.10
CA GLY A 83 7.32 -15.81 1.17
C GLY A 83 8.34 -16.94 1.12
N ASN A 84 9.57 -16.66 0.66
CA ASN A 84 10.69 -17.61 0.62
C ASN A 84 11.64 -17.42 1.79
#